data_AF-A0A932LEE5-F1
#
_entry.id   AF-A0A932LEE5-F1
#
_cell.length_a   1.000
_cell.length_b   1.000
_cell.length_c   1.000
_cell.angle_alpha   90.00
_cell.angle_beta   90.00
_cell.angle_gamma   90.00
#
_symmetry.space_group_name_H-M   'P 1'
#
loop_
_entity.id
_entity.type
_entity.pdbx_description
1 polymer ?
#
loop_
_entity_poly.entity_id
_entity_poly.type
_entity_poly.pdbx_seq_one_letter_code
_entity_poly.pdbx_strand_id
1 'polypeptide(L)' 'MSLVSVLGTVRCTRGYYHCPHCHAGHFPWDAELGLSVQELTPGAEELVSLAGCLD' A
#
# COMPACT_ATOMS: atom_id res chain seq x y z
N MET A 1 -3.11 -8.65 -4.58
CA MET A 1 -3.57 -7.28 -4.29
C MET A 1 -3.34 -6.42 -5.52
N SER A 2 -4.12 -5.38 -5.72
CA SER A 2 -3.97 -4.43 -6.82
C SER A 2 -3.66 -3.06 -6.22
N LEU A 3 -2.62 -2.39 -6.71
CA LEU A 3 -2.23 -1.04 -6.28
C LEU A 3 -2.24 -0.11 -7.49
N VAL A 4 -2.63 1.15 -7.32
CA VAL A 4 -2.46 2.17 -8.35
C VAL A 4 -1.10 2.82 -8.16
N SER A 5 -0.28 2.74 -9.21
CA SER A 5 0.98 3.48 -9.32
C SER A 5 0.85 4.63 -10.30
N VAL A 6 1.87 5.49 -10.36
CA VAL A 6 2.00 6.54 -11.38
C VAL A 6 1.94 5.95 -12.80
N LEU A 7 2.39 4.71 -12.99
CA LEU A 7 2.40 4.01 -14.28
C LEU A 7 1.14 3.16 -14.51
N GLY A 8 0.12 3.32 -13.67
CA GLY A 8 -1.11 2.54 -13.70
C GLY A 8 -1.13 1.41 -12.67
N THR A 9 -2.10 0.52 -12.83
CA THR A 9 -2.39 -0.55 -11.87
C THR A 9 -1.33 -1.66 -11.89
N VAL A 10 -0.79 -1.98 -10.72
CA VAL A 10 0.20 -3.05 -10.51
C VAL A 10 -0.42 -4.14 -9.64
N ARG A 11 -0.26 -5.40 -10.05
CA ARG A 11 -0.60 -6.54 -9.19
C ARG A 11 0.61 -6.93 -8.37
N CYS A 12 0.42 -6.99 -7.05
CA CYS A 12 1.46 -7.42 -6.11
C CYS A 12 0.96 -8.54 -5.20
N THR A 13 1.90 -9.39 -4.81
CA THR A 13 1.70 -10.39 -3.76
C THR A 13 2.07 -9.76 -2.42
N ARG A 14 1.12 -9.69 -1.50
CA ARG A 14 1.34 -9.09 -0.19
C ARG A 14 1.64 -10.19 0.82
N GLY A 15 2.86 -10.21 1.35
CA GLY A 15 3.27 -11.17 2.37
C GLY A 15 2.62 -10.84 3.71
N TYR A 16 1.83 -11.76 4.24
CA TYR A 16 1.25 -11.64 5.58
C TYR A 16 2.12 -12.37 6.60
N TYR A 17 2.51 -11.66 7.66
CA TYR A 17 3.20 -12.24 8.80
C TYR A 17 2.27 -12.30 10.00
N HIS A 18 2.15 -13.49 10.59
CA HIS A 18 1.42 -13.72 11.83
C HIS A 18 2.42 -13.91 12.96
N CYS A 19 2.32 -13.11 14.02
CA CYS A 19 3.18 -13.23 15.19
C CYS A 19 2.70 -14.38 16.09
N PRO A 20 3.51 -15.42 16.34
CA PRO A 20 3.08 -16.54 17.19
C PRO A 20 3.00 -16.19 18.69
N HIS A 21 3.52 -15.03 19.11
CA HIS A 21 3.55 -14.63 20.53
C HIS A 21 2.34 -13.78 20.92
N CYS A 22 2.01 -12.76 20.10
CA CYS A 22 0.89 -11.85 20.37
C CYS A 22 -0.33 -12.12 19.50
N HIS A 23 -0.23 -13.06 18.55
CA HIS A 23 -1.28 -13.41 17.57
C HIS A 23 -1.73 -12.25 16.68
N ALA A 24 -1.00 -11.14 16.68
CA ALA A 24 -1.22 -10.03 15.76
C ALA A 24 -0.62 -10.35 14.38
N GLY A 25 -1.31 -9.89 13.33
CA GLY A 25 -0.84 -9.97 11.96
C GLY A 25 -0.42 -8.61 11.42
N HIS A 26 0.58 -8.58 10.55
CA HIS A 26 0.91 -7.39 9.77
C HIS A 26 1.53 -7.77 8.43
N PHE A 27 1.75 -6.77 7.58
CA PHE A 27 2.38 -6.91 6.27
C PHE A 27 3.72 -6.18 6.32
N PRO A 28 4.85 -6.86 6.59
CA PRO A 28 6.14 -6.19 6.84
C PRO A 28 6.59 -5.29 5.70
N TRP A 29 6.31 -5.71 4.47
CA TRP A 29 6.69 -4.99 3.26
C TRP A 29 5.92 -3.69 3.04
N ASP A 30 4.74 -3.54 3.64
CA ASP A 30 3.95 -2.31 3.46
C ASP A 30 4.63 -1.10 4.09
N ALA A 31 5.25 -1.27 5.26
CA ALA A 31 6.00 -0.21 5.90
C ALA A 31 7.24 0.18 5.08
N GLU A 32 7.98 -0.79 4.56
CA GLU A 32 9.17 -0.55 3.73
C GLU A 32 8.83 0.12 2.39
N LEU A 33 7.69 -0.23 1.80
CA LEU A 33 7.22 0.35 0.53
C LEU A 33 6.42 1.66 0.71
N GLY A 34 6.17 2.07 1.96
CA GLY A 34 5.32 3.22 2.28
C GLY A 34 3.87 3.06 1.81
N LEU A 35 3.37 1.82 1.74
CA LEU A 35 1.99 1.58 1.29
C LEU A 35 1.00 2.02 2.34
N SER A 36 0.05 2.84 1.91
CA SER A 36 -1.07 3.32 2.70
C SER A 36 -2.31 2.45 2.47
N VAL A 37 -3.38 2.70 3.24
CA VAL A 37 -4.65 1.98 3.11
C VAL A 37 -5.37 2.32 1.80
N GLN A 38 -5.03 3.45 1.14
CA GLN A 38 -5.71 3.93 -0.06
C GLN A 38 -5.45 3.10 -1.33
N GLU A 39 -4.77 1.95 -1.24
CA GLU A 39 -4.36 1.13 -2.39
C GLU A 39 -3.54 1.91 -3.44
N LEU A 40 -2.89 3.00 -3.02
CA LEU A 40 -1.99 3.83 -3.82
C LEU A 40 -0.54 3.53 -3.45
N THR A 41 0.35 3.55 -4.44
CA THR A 41 1.78 3.73 -4.14
C THR A 41 2.04 5.16 -3.64
N PRO A 42 3.11 5.41 -2.88
CA PRO A 42 3.43 6.76 -2.40
C PRO A 42 3.40 7.84 -3.49
N GLY A 43 4.03 7.57 -4.64
CA GLY A 43 4.03 8.53 -5.75
C GLY A 43 2.65 8.76 -6.38
N ALA A 44 1.75 7.78 -6.34
CA ALA A 44 0.37 7.97 -6.78
C ALA A 44 -0.44 8.78 -5.77
N GLU A 45 -0.23 8.55 -4.46
CA GLU A 45 -0.85 9.31 -3.37
C GLU A 45 -0.48 10.80 -3.43
N GLU A 46 0.80 11.10 -3.67
CA GLU A 46 1.27 12.48 -3.90
C GLU A 46 0.54 13.15 -5.07
N LEU A 47 0.42 12.46 -6.22
CA LEU A 47 -0.23 13.01 -7.41
C LEU A 47 -1.72 13.28 -7.21
N VAL A 48 -2.47 12.35 -6.60
CA VAL A 48 -3.91 12.55 -6.38
C VAL A 48 -4.18 13.63 -5.33
N SER A 49 -3.28 13.76 -4.34
CA SER A 49 -3.34 14.82 -3.33
C SER A 49 -3.15 16.20 -3.99
N LEU A 50 -2.14 16.32 -4.87
CA LEU A 50 -1.89 17.55 -5.62
C LEU A 50 -3.02 17.87 -6.61
N ALA A 51 -3.63 16.85 -7.22
CA ALA A 51 -4.74 17.02 -8.15
C ALA A 51 -6.09 17.32 -7.46
N GLY A 52 -6.18 17.13 -6.14
CA GLY A 52 -7.44 17.27 -5.40
C GLY A 52 -8.47 16.19 -5.74
N CYS A 53 -8.01 14.97 -6.02
CA CYS A 53 -8.84 13.82 -6.43
C CYS A 53 -9.01 12.77 -5.31
N LEU A 54 -8.78 13.16 -4.06
CA LEU A 54 -9.11 12.33 -2.90
C LEU A 54 -10.57 12.58 -2.52
N ASP A 55 -11.36 11.51 -2.40
CA ASP A 55 -12.77 11.53 -1.99
C ASP A 55 -12.94 11.68 -0.47
#